data_AF-A0A8R1HQ70-F1
#
_entry.id   AF-A0A8R1HQ70-F1
#
_cell.length_a   1.000
_cell.length_b   1.000
_cell.length_c   1.000
_cell.angle_alpha   90.00
_cell.angle_beta   90.00
_cell.angle_gamma   90.00
#
_symmetry.space_group_name_H-M   'P 1'
#
loop_
_entity.id
_entity.type
_entity.pdbx_description
1 polymer ?
#
loop_
_entity_poly.entity_id
_entity_poly.type
_entity_poly.pdbx_seq_one_letter_code
_entity_poly.pdbx_strand_id
1 'polypeptide(L)'
;MLNFATFIFFTIISFCLCHIGRSRRHFSDEYRISTPACDVVCEGQWKSEFHVNFHKLYDTEYFEIPLDTTIVKNRANLKLFCSSTTQKYTCLRNECNISRTPWSAEKHICVGHYDNFDRNINCLSLTDKYVQKECSNVCNAIKIELSQLEINRMTEMDFSKQEKNEFIEQNKHCNFIACHQMCHEYVINKICIDSAASARAVVKSYYDAYLNREYTSLNKDDHDELYSSFCRRVTPGQDENAFTANMTRFNNLTLDRMRNDIRSVFSILD
;
A
#
# COMPACT_ATOMS: atom_id res chain seq x y z
N MET A 1 -32.07 24.36 -58.95
CA MET A 1 -32.97 23.27 -58.55
C MET A 1 -32.19 22.34 -57.64
N LEU A 2 -32.28 22.55 -56.32
CA LEU A 2 -31.67 21.65 -55.34
C LEU A 2 -32.55 20.41 -55.22
N ASN A 3 -31.95 19.25 -55.48
CA ASN A 3 -32.64 17.98 -55.52
C ASN A 3 -33.12 17.60 -54.10
N PHE A 4 -34.43 17.41 -53.94
CA PHE A 4 -35.06 16.99 -52.68
C PHE A 4 -34.45 15.66 -52.16
N ALA A 5 -33.95 14.83 -53.08
CA ALA A 5 -33.27 13.58 -52.78
C ALA A 5 -31.95 13.74 -52.01
N THR A 6 -31.20 14.83 -52.22
CA THR A 6 -29.92 15.07 -51.53
C THR A 6 -30.09 15.46 -50.06
N PHE A 7 -31.21 16.09 -49.70
CA PHE A 7 -31.49 16.46 -48.31
C PHE A 7 -31.91 15.24 -47.47
N ILE A 8 -32.69 14.33 -48.06
CA ILE A 8 -33.14 13.09 -47.41
C ILE A 8 -31.94 12.17 -47.12
N PHE A 9 -30.99 12.07 -48.06
CA PHE A 9 -29.80 11.23 -47.87
C PHE A 9 -28.89 11.73 -46.73
N PHE A 10 -28.76 13.05 -46.54
CA PHE A 10 -27.99 13.60 -45.42
C PHE A 10 -28.67 13.38 -44.06
N THR A 11 -30.01 13.45 -44.00
CA THR A 11 -30.73 13.19 -42.73
C THR A 11 -30.71 11.73 -42.30
N ILE A 12 -30.67 10.77 -43.24
CA ILE A 12 -30.61 9.34 -42.90
C ILE A 12 -29.21 8.95 -42.40
N ILE A 13 -28.15 9.52 -42.98
CA ILE A 13 -26.76 9.26 -42.55
C ILE A 13 -26.49 9.84 -41.15
N SER A 14 -27.08 10.99 -40.80
CA SER A 14 -26.96 11.56 -39.45
C SER A 14 -27.79 10.83 -38.37
N PHE A 15 -28.90 10.15 -38.73
CA PHE A 15 -29.65 9.33 -37.78
C PHE A 15 -29.05 7.92 -37.59
N CYS A 16 -28.41 7.34 -38.61
CA CYS A 16 -27.79 6.02 -38.50
C CYS A 16 -26.42 6.01 -37.79
N LEU A 17 -25.71 7.15 -37.72
CA LEU A 17 -24.43 7.25 -37.01
C LEU A 17 -24.55 7.68 -35.53
N CYS A 18 -25.74 8.05 -35.06
CA CYS A 18 -25.99 8.41 -33.65
C CYS A 18 -26.52 7.25 -32.78
N HIS A 19 -26.61 6.02 -33.31
CA HIS A 19 -27.10 4.85 -32.55
C HIS A 19 -26.07 3.74 -32.26
N ILE A 20 -24.78 3.99 -32.48
CA ILE A 20 -23.71 3.12 -31.94
C ILE A 20 -23.22 3.74 -30.63
N GLY A 21 -24.08 3.67 -29.62
CA GLY A 21 -23.81 4.21 -28.29
C GLY A 21 -24.88 3.77 -27.31
N ARG A 22 -24.45 2.94 -26.35
CA ARG A 22 -25.22 2.27 -25.28
C ARG A 22 -26.06 1.06 -25.73
N SER A 23 -25.49 -0.12 -25.44
CA SER A 23 -26.28 -1.29 -25.06
C SER A 23 -27.38 -0.84 -24.09
N ARG A 24 -28.63 -0.91 -24.53
CA ARG A 24 -29.80 -0.89 -23.67
C ARG A 24 -29.65 -2.09 -22.74
N ARG A 25 -29.20 -1.82 -21.51
CA ARG A 25 -29.52 -2.70 -20.38
C ARG A 25 -31.04 -2.69 -20.29
N HIS A 26 -31.68 -3.75 -20.78
CA HIS A 26 -32.98 -4.15 -20.26
C HIS A 26 -32.72 -4.52 -18.80
N PHE A 27 -32.78 -3.51 -17.94
CA PHE A 27 -32.89 -3.68 -16.50
C PHE A 27 -34.32 -4.16 -16.24
N SER A 28 -34.46 -5.45 -15.97
CA SER A 28 -35.55 -5.92 -15.12
C SER A 28 -35.21 -5.50 -13.69
N ASP A 29 -35.69 -4.32 -13.29
CA ASP A 29 -35.37 -3.64 -12.03
C ASP A 29 -36.00 -4.26 -10.77
N GLU A 30 -36.47 -5.52 -10.81
CA GLU A 30 -37.15 -6.14 -9.67
C GLU A 30 -36.34 -7.21 -8.91
N TYR A 31 -35.08 -7.50 -9.29
CA TYR A 31 -34.30 -8.59 -8.67
C TYR A 31 -33.00 -8.19 -7.95
N ARG A 32 -32.74 -6.90 -7.72
CA ARG A 32 -31.41 -6.41 -7.29
C ARG A 32 -31.30 -5.84 -5.86
N ILE A 33 -32.30 -6.05 -5.01
CA ILE A 33 -32.28 -5.49 -3.64
C ILE A 33 -31.56 -6.41 -2.64
N SER A 34 -31.26 -7.67 -2.98
CA SER A 34 -30.71 -8.66 -2.02
C SER A 34 -29.44 -9.40 -2.44
N THR A 35 -28.84 -9.10 -3.60
CA THR A 35 -27.60 -9.77 -4.04
C THR A 35 -26.38 -8.86 -3.80
N PRO A 36 -25.38 -9.27 -3.01
CA PRO A 36 -24.14 -8.51 -2.84
C PRO A 36 -23.45 -8.28 -4.20
N ALA A 37 -22.69 -7.18 -4.30
CA ALA A 37 -21.84 -6.94 -5.46
C ALA A 37 -20.79 -8.06 -5.60
N CYS A 38 -20.43 -8.43 -6.83
CA CYS A 38 -19.58 -9.60 -7.11
C CYS A 38 -18.21 -9.53 -6.42
N ASP A 39 -17.59 -8.35 -6.41
CA ASP A 39 -16.34 -8.08 -5.73
C ASP A 39 -16.44 -8.31 -4.22
N VAL A 40 -17.55 -7.90 -3.60
CA VAL A 40 -17.85 -8.16 -2.19
C VAL A 40 -17.93 -9.65 -1.89
N VAL A 41 -18.47 -10.46 -2.82
CA VAL A 41 -18.53 -11.93 -2.66
C VAL A 41 -17.13 -12.53 -2.73
N CYS A 42 -16.33 -12.18 -3.75
CA CYS A 42 -14.96 -12.68 -3.88
C CYS A 42 -14.08 -12.29 -2.67
N GLU A 43 -14.19 -11.04 -2.22
CA GLU A 43 -13.47 -10.54 -1.03
C GLU A 43 -13.96 -11.25 0.25
N GLY A 44 -15.27 -11.41 0.41
CA GLY A 44 -15.88 -12.06 1.57
C GLY A 44 -15.46 -13.52 1.71
N GLN A 45 -15.45 -14.28 0.62
CA GLN A 45 -14.96 -15.66 0.62
C GLN A 45 -13.49 -15.72 1.03
N TRP A 46 -12.65 -14.88 0.40
CA TRP A 46 -11.22 -14.85 0.72
C TRP A 46 -10.93 -14.49 2.18
N LYS A 47 -11.64 -13.50 2.74
CA LYS A 47 -11.54 -13.15 4.16
C LYS A 47 -11.99 -14.28 5.09
N SER A 48 -13.03 -15.01 4.70
CA SER A 48 -13.48 -16.20 5.43
C SER A 48 -12.41 -17.29 5.44
N GLU A 49 -11.81 -17.59 4.28
CA GLU A 49 -10.70 -18.55 4.17
C GLU A 49 -9.48 -18.10 4.98
N PHE A 50 -9.15 -16.81 4.96
CA PHE A 50 -8.09 -16.24 5.79
C PHE A 50 -8.36 -16.50 7.27
N HIS A 51 -9.59 -16.25 7.74
CA HIS A 51 -9.97 -16.50 9.12
C HIS A 51 -9.88 -17.98 9.50
N VAL A 52 -10.33 -18.89 8.63
CA VAL A 52 -10.24 -20.34 8.87
C VAL A 52 -8.78 -20.79 8.96
N ASN A 53 -7.91 -20.29 8.08
CA ASN A 53 -6.52 -20.73 7.98
C ASN A 53 -5.59 -20.13 9.04
N PHE A 54 -5.86 -18.91 9.48
CA PHE A 54 -4.97 -18.15 10.35
C PHE A 54 -5.58 -17.79 11.71
N HIS A 55 -6.85 -18.09 11.93
CA HIS A 55 -7.61 -17.74 13.14
C HIS A 55 -7.53 -16.24 13.47
N LYS A 56 -7.55 -15.41 12.42
CA LYS A 56 -7.48 -13.95 12.49
C LYS A 56 -8.52 -13.32 11.57
N LEU A 57 -9.11 -12.21 11.98
CA LEU A 57 -9.95 -11.38 11.14
C LEU A 57 -9.07 -10.46 10.31
N TYR A 58 -9.18 -10.54 8.98
CA TYR A 58 -8.33 -9.75 8.07
C TYR A 58 -8.47 -8.24 8.30
N ASP A 59 -9.70 -7.75 8.48
CA ASP A 59 -9.94 -6.30 8.57
C ASP A 59 -9.49 -5.66 9.90
N THR A 60 -9.25 -6.47 10.94
CA THR A 60 -8.99 -5.96 12.29
C THR A 60 -7.71 -6.50 12.94
N GLU A 61 -7.20 -7.64 12.50
CA GLU A 61 -6.06 -8.34 13.13
C GLU A 61 -4.90 -8.61 12.17
N TYR A 62 -5.07 -8.35 10.87
CA TYR A 62 -3.98 -8.37 9.90
C TYR A 62 -3.34 -6.99 9.80
N PHE A 63 -2.02 -6.96 9.90
CA PHE A 63 -1.26 -5.73 9.75
C PHE A 63 -0.54 -5.74 8.40
N GLU A 64 -0.88 -4.78 7.54
CA GLU A 64 -0.12 -4.55 6.30
C GLU A 64 1.29 -4.05 6.63
N ILE A 65 1.39 -3.14 7.61
CA ILE A 65 2.65 -2.68 8.19
C ILE A 65 2.57 -2.83 9.72
N PRO A 66 3.54 -3.51 10.34
CA PRO A 66 4.63 -4.24 9.71
C PRO A 66 4.16 -5.50 8.97
N LEU A 67 4.96 -6.03 8.04
CA LEU A 67 4.71 -7.30 7.35
C LEU A 67 4.24 -8.38 8.36
N ASP A 68 2.97 -8.80 8.27
CA ASP A 68 2.38 -9.71 9.25
C ASP A 68 3.12 -11.04 9.29
N THR A 69 3.59 -11.38 10.49
CA THR A 69 4.46 -12.53 10.65
C THR A 69 3.74 -13.85 10.67
N THR A 70 2.42 -13.83 10.79
CA THR A 70 1.59 -15.01 10.55
C THR A 70 1.80 -15.55 9.14
N ILE A 71 1.99 -14.66 8.16
CA ILE A 71 2.20 -15.03 6.76
C ILE A 71 3.62 -15.51 6.51
N VAL A 72 4.62 -14.84 7.10
CA VAL A 72 6.03 -15.18 6.90
C VAL A 72 6.62 -16.16 7.92
N LYS A 73 5.79 -16.72 8.82
CA LYS A 73 6.21 -17.67 9.86
C LYS A 73 6.91 -18.90 9.31
N ASN A 74 6.44 -19.40 8.16
CA ASN A 74 7.03 -20.54 7.46
C ASN A 74 6.49 -20.64 6.03
N ARG A 75 7.10 -21.52 5.23
CA ARG A 75 6.71 -21.75 3.83
C ARG A 75 5.27 -22.24 3.65
N ALA A 76 4.75 -23.05 4.58
CA ALA A 76 3.40 -23.58 4.47
C ALA A 76 2.35 -22.47 4.63
N ASN A 77 2.53 -21.59 5.62
CA ASN A 77 1.69 -20.41 5.83
C ASN A 77 1.69 -19.48 4.60
N LEU A 78 2.87 -19.18 4.06
CA LEU A 78 2.99 -18.37 2.84
C LEU A 78 2.22 -18.99 1.66
N LYS A 79 2.39 -20.30 1.43
CA LYS A 79 1.71 -21.01 0.35
C LYS A 79 0.19 -21.02 0.53
N LEU A 80 -0.28 -21.23 1.76
CA LEU A 80 -1.70 -21.23 2.08
C LEU A 80 -2.33 -19.86 1.82
N PHE A 81 -1.69 -18.79 2.31
CA PHE A 81 -2.10 -17.40 2.07
C PHE A 81 -2.12 -17.05 0.58
N CYS A 82 -1.10 -17.46 -0.17
CA CYS A 82 -1.02 -17.16 -1.59
C CYS A 82 -1.93 -18.01 -2.46
N SER A 83 -2.30 -19.20 -2.02
CA SER A 83 -3.32 -20.01 -2.70
C SER A 83 -4.70 -19.32 -2.63
N SER A 84 -5.17 -18.94 -1.44
CA SER A 84 -6.46 -18.24 -1.30
C SER A 84 -6.44 -16.89 -2.01
N THR A 85 -5.34 -16.14 -1.92
CA THR A 85 -5.18 -14.85 -2.61
C THR A 85 -5.23 -15.00 -4.13
N THR A 86 -4.64 -16.06 -4.68
CA THR A 86 -4.72 -16.34 -6.13
C THR A 86 -6.16 -16.68 -6.55
N GLN A 87 -6.90 -17.41 -5.72
CA GLN A 87 -8.32 -17.71 -5.95
C GLN A 87 -9.16 -16.42 -5.94
N LYS A 88 -8.95 -15.53 -4.95
CA LYS A 88 -9.57 -14.20 -4.90
C LYS A 88 -9.40 -13.44 -6.23
N TYR A 89 -8.17 -13.28 -6.72
CA TYR A 89 -7.93 -12.53 -7.96
C TYR A 89 -8.45 -13.26 -9.21
N THR A 90 -8.54 -14.59 -9.17
CA THR A 90 -9.18 -15.37 -10.23
C THR A 90 -10.69 -15.11 -10.25
N CYS A 91 -11.35 -15.10 -9.10
CA CYS A 91 -12.76 -14.75 -8.93
C CYS A 91 -13.04 -13.32 -9.46
N LEU A 92 -12.27 -12.33 -8.99
CA LEU A 92 -12.41 -10.94 -9.44
C LEU A 92 -12.28 -10.80 -10.97
N ARG A 93 -11.34 -11.54 -11.58
CA ARG A 93 -11.12 -11.50 -13.03
C ARG A 93 -12.23 -12.19 -13.81
N ASN A 94 -12.59 -13.42 -13.42
CA ASN A 94 -13.45 -14.30 -14.23
C ASN A 94 -14.94 -14.08 -13.95
N GLU A 95 -15.29 -13.82 -12.69
CA GLU A 95 -16.69 -13.67 -12.26
C GLU A 95 -17.11 -12.19 -12.29
N CYS A 96 -16.22 -11.30 -11.86
CA CYS A 96 -16.55 -9.87 -11.75
C CYS A 96 -16.06 -9.02 -12.94
N ASN A 97 -15.31 -9.61 -13.89
CA ASN A 97 -14.67 -8.91 -15.01
C ASN A 97 -13.75 -7.75 -14.58
N ILE A 98 -13.17 -7.82 -13.38
CA ILE A 98 -12.24 -6.83 -12.85
C ILE A 98 -10.82 -7.30 -13.16
N SER A 99 -10.24 -6.80 -14.25
CA SER A 99 -8.88 -7.17 -14.67
C SER A 99 -7.78 -6.34 -14.01
N ARG A 100 -8.11 -5.12 -13.54
CA ARG A 100 -7.17 -4.21 -12.88
C ARG A 100 -7.63 -3.94 -11.46
N THR A 101 -6.96 -4.58 -10.52
CA THR A 101 -7.11 -4.32 -9.09
C THR A 101 -6.03 -3.36 -8.60
N PRO A 102 -6.31 -2.48 -7.62
CA PRO A 102 -5.30 -1.63 -7.01
C PRO A 102 -4.20 -2.47 -6.32
N TRP A 103 -3.14 -1.80 -5.86
CA TRP A 103 -2.15 -2.46 -5.00
C TRP A 103 -2.81 -2.83 -3.67
N SER A 104 -2.46 -4.00 -3.15
CA SER A 104 -2.74 -4.44 -1.79
C SER A 104 -1.59 -5.34 -1.32
N ALA A 105 -1.45 -5.50 0.00
CA ALA A 105 -0.35 -6.28 0.57
C ALA A 105 -0.37 -7.74 0.07
N GLU A 106 -1.54 -8.36 0.05
CA GLU A 106 -1.73 -9.73 -0.42
C GLU A 106 -1.39 -9.87 -1.92
N LYS A 107 -1.75 -8.88 -2.75
CA LYS A 107 -1.40 -8.89 -4.17
C LYS A 107 0.10 -8.80 -4.38
N HIS A 108 0.75 -7.89 -3.66
CA HIS A 108 2.19 -7.69 -3.76
C HIS A 108 2.94 -8.98 -3.40
N ILE A 109 2.59 -9.59 -2.26
CA ILE A 109 3.24 -10.81 -1.77
C ILE A 109 2.96 -11.98 -2.72
N CYS A 110 1.71 -12.22 -3.08
CA CYS A 110 1.32 -13.50 -3.68
C CYS A 110 1.24 -13.50 -5.21
N VAL A 111 0.86 -12.38 -5.82
CA VAL A 111 0.74 -12.28 -7.28
C VAL A 111 1.99 -11.64 -7.87
N GLY A 112 2.56 -10.63 -7.21
CA GLY A 112 3.72 -9.89 -7.71
C GLY A 112 5.05 -10.55 -7.40
N HIS A 113 5.24 -11.06 -6.17
CA HIS A 113 6.56 -11.36 -5.64
C HIS A 113 6.67 -12.70 -4.88
N TYR A 114 5.76 -13.65 -5.15
CA TYR A 114 5.70 -14.92 -4.40
C TYR A 114 7.05 -15.63 -4.32
N ASP A 115 7.73 -15.79 -5.46
CA ASP A 115 9.03 -16.48 -5.52
C ASP A 115 10.10 -15.79 -4.66
N ASN A 116 10.06 -14.45 -4.57
CA ASN A 116 11.00 -13.71 -3.76
C ASN A 116 10.75 -13.95 -2.27
N PHE A 117 9.47 -13.97 -1.84
CA PHE A 117 9.11 -14.31 -0.47
C PHE A 117 9.42 -15.77 -0.15
N ASP A 118 9.10 -16.72 -1.04
CA ASP A 118 9.32 -18.16 -0.81
C ASP A 118 10.81 -18.54 -0.71
N ARG A 119 11.68 -17.88 -1.50
CA ARG A 119 13.13 -18.08 -1.43
C ARG A 119 13.74 -17.53 -0.14
N ASN A 120 13.17 -16.46 0.41
CA ASN A 120 13.69 -15.78 1.61
C ASN A 120 12.93 -16.13 2.89
N ILE A 121 11.93 -17.02 2.82
CA ILE A 121 11.02 -17.32 3.93
C ILE A 121 11.74 -17.79 5.20
N ASN A 122 12.83 -18.55 5.06
CA ASN A 122 13.61 -19.01 6.20
C ASN A 122 14.21 -17.83 6.96
N CYS A 123 14.82 -16.86 6.26
CA CYS A 123 15.34 -15.66 6.89
C CYS A 123 14.23 -14.82 7.53
N LEU A 124 13.14 -14.55 6.80
CA LEU A 124 12.01 -13.76 7.31
C LEU A 124 11.38 -14.40 8.56
N SER A 125 11.29 -15.73 8.61
CA SER A 125 10.78 -16.46 9.78
C SER A 125 11.71 -16.38 11.00
N LEU A 126 13.03 -16.33 10.79
CA LEU A 126 14.02 -16.25 11.87
C LEU A 126 14.05 -14.85 12.49
N THR A 127 13.79 -13.81 11.70
CA THR A 127 13.80 -12.42 12.14
C THR A 127 12.50 -11.98 12.80
N ASP A 128 11.37 -12.63 12.51
CA ASP A 128 10.01 -12.35 13.03
C ASP A 128 9.98 -11.88 14.49
N LYS A 129 10.52 -12.71 15.41
CA LYS A 129 10.44 -12.45 16.86
C LYS A 129 11.06 -11.11 17.28
N TYR A 130 12.07 -10.64 16.55
CA TYR A 130 12.72 -9.36 16.80
C TYR A 130 11.96 -8.23 16.11
N VAL A 131 11.46 -8.48 14.91
CA VAL A 131 10.76 -7.49 14.09
C VAL A 131 9.45 -7.08 14.77
N GLN A 132 8.58 -8.03 15.11
CA GLN A 132 7.26 -7.70 15.68
C GLN A 132 7.34 -6.96 17.01
N LYS A 133 8.28 -7.33 17.86
CA LYS A 133 8.39 -6.78 19.21
C LYS A 133 9.38 -5.63 19.28
N GLU A 134 10.65 -5.91 18.98
CA GLU A 134 11.73 -4.96 19.25
C GLU A 134 11.75 -3.82 18.21
N CYS A 135 11.48 -4.09 16.93
CA CYS A 135 11.33 -2.99 15.95
C CYS A 135 10.12 -2.13 16.26
N SER A 136 8.96 -2.73 16.54
CA SER A 136 7.76 -1.96 16.94
C SER A 136 8.01 -1.11 18.19
N ASN A 137 8.70 -1.64 19.20
CA ASN A 137 9.03 -0.91 20.42
C ASN A 137 9.90 0.32 20.12
N VAL A 138 10.98 0.15 19.37
CA VAL A 138 11.87 1.27 19.00
C VAL A 138 11.12 2.30 18.17
N CYS A 139 10.37 1.85 17.16
CA CYS A 139 9.68 2.76 16.23
C CYS A 139 8.53 3.52 16.88
N ASN A 140 7.83 2.92 17.86
CA ASN A 140 6.81 3.61 18.64
C ASN A 140 7.40 4.57 19.69
N ALA A 141 8.64 4.32 20.14
CA ALA A 141 9.31 5.18 21.12
C ALA A 141 9.94 6.44 20.49
N ILE A 142 10.12 6.47 19.17
CA ILE A 142 10.67 7.64 18.47
C ILE A 142 9.71 8.81 18.60
N LYS A 143 10.21 9.90 19.19
CA LYS A 143 9.47 11.15 19.28
C LYS A 143 9.47 11.84 17.92
N ILE A 144 8.28 11.97 17.35
CA ILE A 144 8.09 12.59 16.04
C ILE A 144 7.74 14.06 16.28
N GLU A 145 8.67 14.93 15.93
CA GLU A 145 8.54 16.38 16.07
C GLU A 145 8.41 17.01 14.69
N LEU A 146 7.39 17.85 14.51
CA LEU A 146 7.31 18.70 13.33
C LEU A 146 8.33 19.82 13.44
N SER A 147 9.03 20.08 12.33
CA SER A 147 9.93 21.23 12.25
C SER A 147 9.15 22.55 12.28
N GLN A 148 9.81 23.64 12.71
CA GLN A 148 9.21 24.97 12.63
C GLN A 148 8.85 25.36 11.17
N LEU A 149 9.62 24.86 10.19
CA LEU A 149 9.34 25.08 8.77
C LEU A 149 8.04 24.41 8.33
N GLU A 150 7.75 23.19 8.79
CA GLU A 150 6.47 22.52 8.54
C GLU A 150 5.31 23.23 9.23
N ILE A 151 5.50 23.71 10.47
CA ILE A 151 4.49 24.50 11.18
C ILE A 151 4.17 25.80 10.43
N ASN A 152 5.21 26.50 9.98
CA ASN A 152 5.04 27.73 9.20
C ASN A 152 4.33 27.44 7.88
N ARG A 153 4.74 26.38 7.15
CA ARG A 153 4.09 25.97 5.90
C ARG A 153 2.60 25.69 6.09
N MET A 154 2.22 24.88 7.09
CA MET A 154 0.80 24.60 7.37
C MET A 154 0.01 25.88 7.71
N THR A 155 0.68 26.91 8.24
CA THR A 155 0.06 28.21 8.55
C THR A 155 -0.07 29.06 7.28
N GLU A 156 0.98 29.12 6.46
CA GLU A 156 0.99 29.84 5.18
C GLU A 156 -0.05 29.29 4.19
N MET A 157 -0.29 27.98 4.26
CA MET A 157 -1.27 27.27 3.46
C MET A 157 -2.69 27.28 4.04
N ASP A 158 -2.89 27.96 5.18
CA ASP A 158 -4.16 28.07 5.89
C ASP A 158 -4.86 26.73 6.15
N PHE A 159 -4.09 25.70 6.56
CA PHE A 159 -4.66 24.40 6.86
C PHE A 159 -5.71 24.51 7.96
N SER A 160 -6.86 23.91 7.71
CA SER A 160 -7.88 23.65 8.72
C SER A 160 -7.34 22.79 9.85
N LYS A 161 -8.06 22.74 10.97
CA LYS A 161 -7.70 21.86 12.09
C LYS A 161 -7.65 20.38 11.67
N GLN A 162 -8.53 19.97 10.76
CA GLN A 162 -8.58 18.60 10.26
C GLN A 162 -7.34 18.29 9.42
N GLU A 163 -7.01 19.13 8.45
CA GLU A 163 -5.82 18.96 7.60
C GLU A 163 -4.52 18.96 8.41
N LYS A 164 -4.43 19.80 9.45
CA LYS A 164 -3.29 19.77 10.39
C LYS A 164 -3.15 18.42 11.09
N ASN A 165 -4.25 17.85 11.55
CA ASN A 165 -4.24 16.53 12.19
C ASN A 165 -3.87 15.43 11.20
N GLU A 166 -4.46 15.47 10.00
CA GLU A 166 -4.15 14.51 8.93
C GLU A 166 -2.68 14.57 8.53
N PHE A 167 -2.12 15.77 8.37
CA PHE A 167 -0.69 15.97 8.12
C PHE A 167 0.19 15.38 9.23
N ILE A 168 -0.16 15.62 10.50
CA ILE A 168 0.59 15.09 11.65
C ILE A 168 0.54 13.57 11.67
N GLU A 169 -0.63 12.96 11.53
CA GLU A 169 -0.77 11.50 11.56
C GLU A 169 -0.07 10.86 10.36
N GLN A 170 -0.12 11.49 9.20
CA GLN A 170 0.58 11.04 8.00
C GLN A 170 2.10 11.11 8.17
N ASN A 171 2.62 12.20 8.73
CA ASN A 171 4.04 12.32 9.08
C ASN A 171 4.45 11.24 10.08
N LYS A 172 3.64 10.99 11.13
CA LYS A 172 3.90 9.93 12.11
C LYS A 172 3.96 8.56 11.48
N HIS A 173 3.00 8.26 10.61
CA HIS A 173 2.88 6.98 9.91
C HIS A 173 4.11 6.72 9.01
N CYS A 174 4.55 7.69 8.21
CA CYS A 174 5.76 7.52 7.39
C CYS A 174 7.04 7.35 8.21
N ASN A 175 7.16 8.06 9.34
CA ASN A 175 8.26 7.86 10.28
C ASN A 175 8.27 6.43 10.84
N PHE A 176 7.10 5.91 11.24
CA PHE A 176 6.95 4.54 11.70
C PHE A 176 7.35 3.53 10.62
N ILE A 177 6.82 3.68 9.40
CA ILE A 177 7.13 2.79 8.26
C ILE A 177 8.64 2.80 7.96
N ALA A 178 9.25 3.99 7.87
CA ALA A 178 10.67 4.13 7.58
C ALA A 178 11.54 3.52 8.68
N CYS A 179 11.24 3.82 9.96
CA CYS A 179 11.93 3.21 11.09
C CYS A 179 11.80 1.68 11.04
N HIS A 180 10.59 1.17 10.81
CA HIS A 180 10.33 -0.26 10.88
C HIS A 180 11.01 -1.00 9.72
N GLN A 181 11.04 -0.41 8.52
CA GLN A 181 11.82 -0.91 7.40
C GLN A 181 13.31 -0.99 7.75
N MET A 182 13.88 0.11 8.25
CA MET A 182 15.30 0.19 8.61
C MET A 182 15.68 -0.82 9.70
N CYS A 183 14.80 -0.99 10.68
CA CYS A 183 14.99 -1.96 11.75
C CYS A 183 14.93 -3.39 11.23
N HIS A 184 13.94 -3.72 10.39
CA HIS A 184 13.83 -5.06 9.81
C HIS A 184 15.04 -5.39 8.93
N GLU A 185 15.50 -4.44 8.11
CA GLU A 185 16.72 -4.60 7.32
C GLU A 185 17.97 -4.79 8.20
N TYR A 186 18.07 -4.08 9.33
CA TYR A 186 19.15 -4.25 10.31
C TYR A 186 19.16 -5.65 10.91
N VAL A 187 18.00 -6.11 11.41
CA VAL A 187 17.84 -7.43 12.01
C VAL A 187 18.17 -8.54 10.99
N ILE A 188 17.73 -8.40 9.74
CA ILE A 188 18.09 -9.35 8.67
C ILE A 188 19.60 -9.44 8.48
N ASN A 189 20.31 -8.30 8.44
CA ASN A 189 21.77 -8.29 8.29
C ASN A 189 22.51 -8.97 9.45
N LYS A 190 21.91 -9.00 10.65
CA LYS A 190 22.54 -9.62 11.82
C LYS A 190 22.26 -11.10 11.94
N ILE A 191 21.08 -11.54 11.52
CA ILE A 191 20.61 -12.90 11.77
C ILE A 191 20.80 -13.80 10.54
N CYS A 192 20.60 -13.25 9.36
CA CYS A 192 20.66 -14.03 8.12
C CYS A 192 22.08 -13.93 7.54
N ILE A 193 22.72 -15.07 7.28
CA ILE A 193 24.10 -15.10 6.76
C ILE A 193 24.07 -15.11 5.22
N ASP A 194 23.49 -16.15 4.62
CA ASP A 194 23.60 -16.38 3.17
C ASP A 194 22.56 -15.61 2.35
N SER A 195 21.41 -15.29 2.93
CA SER A 195 20.28 -14.66 2.23
C SER A 195 20.01 -13.22 2.66
N ALA A 196 20.91 -12.56 3.39
CA ALA A 196 20.66 -11.21 3.93
C ALA A 196 20.37 -10.19 2.82
N ALA A 197 21.18 -10.17 1.76
CA ALA A 197 21.03 -9.20 0.69
C ALA A 197 19.68 -9.37 -0.04
N SER A 198 19.31 -10.61 -0.38
CA SER A 198 18.04 -10.91 -1.05
C SER A 198 16.84 -10.67 -0.13
N ALA A 199 16.91 -11.05 1.15
CA ALA A 199 15.82 -10.86 2.09
C ALA A 199 15.58 -9.37 2.37
N ARG A 200 16.65 -8.57 2.51
CA ARG A 200 16.53 -7.10 2.60
C ARG A 200 15.87 -6.50 1.36
N ALA A 201 16.22 -6.97 0.16
CA ALA A 201 15.60 -6.48 -1.06
C ALA A 201 14.08 -6.77 -1.08
N VAL A 202 13.64 -7.93 -0.57
CA VAL A 202 12.22 -8.27 -0.41
C VAL A 202 11.52 -7.32 0.55
N VAL A 203 12.10 -7.13 1.75
CA VAL A 203 11.55 -6.20 2.75
C VAL A 203 11.49 -4.78 2.19
N LYS A 204 12.59 -4.28 1.63
CA LYS A 204 12.64 -2.95 1.02
C LYS A 204 11.55 -2.79 -0.05
N SER A 205 11.44 -3.74 -0.98
CA SER A 205 10.43 -3.70 -2.04
C SER A 205 9.00 -3.67 -1.52
N TYR A 206 8.72 -4.36 -0.40
CA TYR A 206 7.40 -4.37 0.22
C TYR A 206 7.03 -3.01 0.81
N TYR A 207 7.92 -2.42 1.61
CA TYR A 207 7.70 -1.12 2.27
C TYR A 207 7.71 0.03 1.25
N ASP A 208 8.61 0.00 0.27
CA ASP A 208 8.64 0.94 -0.86
C ASP A 208 7.31 0.94 -1.62
N ALA A 209 6.74 -0.24 -1.89
CA ALA A 209 5.48 -0.35 -2.62
C ALA A 209 4.29 0.13 -1.78
N TYR A 210 4.31 -0.11 -0.47
CA TYR A 210 3.33 0.44 0.46
C TYR A 210 3.36 1.97 0.47
N LEU A 211 4.53 2.59 0.63
CA LEU A 211 4.67 4.06 0.63
C LEU A 211 4.19 4.69 -0.68
N ASN A 212 4.49 4.05 -1.82
CA ASN A 212 4.00 4.50 -3.11
C ASN A 212 2.46 4.42 -3.24
N ARG A 213 1.82 3.42 -2.61
CA ARG A 213 0.35 3.38 -2.53
C ARG A 213 -0.17 4.57 -1.73
N GLU A 214 0.36 4.81 -0.54
CA GLU A 214 -0.08 5.91 0.33
C GLU A 214 0.05 7.27 -0.37
N TYR A 215 1.14 7.47 -1.10
CA TYR A 215 1.33 8.65 -1.93
C TYR A 215 0.27 8.76 -3.04
N THR A 216 0.06 7.67 -3.78
CA THR A 216 -0.90 7.64 -4.89
C THR A 216 -2.34 7.84 -4.42
N SER A 217 -2.72 7.37 -3.23
CA SER A 217 -4.05 7.62 -2.68
C SER A 217 -4.27 9.10 -2.37
N LEU A 218 -3.29 9.77 -1.76
CA LEU A 218 -3.42 11.18 -1.39
C LEU A 218 -3.39 12.12 -2.60
N ASN A 219 -2.61 11.79 -3.62
CA ASN A 219 -2.54 12.58 -4.85
C ASN A 219 -3.80 12.53 -5.70
N LYS A 220 -4.59 11.45 -5.62
CA LYS A 220 -5.85 11.35 -6.38
C LYS A 220 -6.90 12.36 -5.94
N ASP A 221 -6.73 12.91 -4.76
CA ASP A 221 -7.65 13.86 -4.15
C ASP A 221 -7.13 15.32 -4.26
N ASP A 222 -6.14 15.59 -5.13
CA ASP A 222 -5.47 16.89 -5.27
C ASP A 222 -4.86 17.46 -3.97
N HIS A 223 -4.63 16.59 -2.98
CA HIS A 223 -4.08 16.93 -1.67
C HIS A 223 -2.57 16.65 -1.56
N ASP A 224 -1.80 16.77 -2.65
CA ASP A 224 -0.34 16.55 -2.66
C ASP A 224 0.35 17.39 -1.57
N GLU A 225 -0.19 18.56 -1.24
CA GLU A 225 0.36 19.45 -0.23
C GLU A 225 0.23 18.93 1.22
N LEU A 226 -0.70 18.00 1.48
CA LEU A 226 -0.81 17.29 2.76
C LEU A 226 0.28 16.21 2.91
N TYR A 227 0.98 15.87 1.82
CA TYR A 227 2.03 14.86 1.84
C TYR A 227 3.32 15.43 2.43
N SER A 228 3.61 15.08 3.68
CA SER A 228 4.68 15.67 4.48
C SER A 228 6.08 15.52 3.85
N SER A 229 6.97 16.45 4.22
CA SER A 229 8.34 16.47 3.68
C SER A 229 9.09 15.16 3.97
N PHE A 230 8.87 14.59 5.15
CA PHE A 230 9.47 13.32 5.55
C PHE A 230 8.91 12.17 4.71
N CYS A 231 7.60 12.08 4.51
CA CYS A 231 6.98 11.07 3.66
C CYS A 231 7.54 11.09 2.23
N ARG A 232 7.72 12.28 1.62
CA ARG A 232 8.35 12.41 0.29
C ARG A 232 9.76 11.88 0.28
N ARG A 233 10.53 12.22 1.31
CA ARG A 233 11.93 11.81 1.44
C ARG A 233 12.10 10.29 1.49
N VAL A 234 11.17 9.58 2.14
CA VAL A 234 11.25 8.12 2.31
C VAL A 234 10.51 7.35 1.22
N THR A 235 9.72 8.01 0.38
CA THR A 235 8.98 7.36 -0.72
C THR A 235 9.80 7.33 -2.00
N PRO A 236 10.04 6.15 -2.60
CA PRO A 236 10.89 6.06 -3.79
C PRO A 236 10.33 6.81 -5.01
N GLY A 237 11.21 7.47 -5.75
CA GLY A 237 10.86 8.10 -7.03
C GLY A 237 10.01 9.36 -6.92
N GLN A 238 9.83 9.91 -5.72
CA GLN A 238 9.13 11.18 -5.52
C GLN A 238 10.09 12.35 -5.62
N ASP A 239 9.75 13.31 -6.47
CA ASP A 239 10.55 14.51 -6.69
C ASP A 239 10.53 15.42 -5.45
N GLU A 240 11.71 15.89 -5.05
CA GLU A 240 11.80 16.94 -4.03
C GLU A 240 11.29 18.27 -4.63
N ASN A 241 10.16 18.75 -4.13
CA ASN A 241 9.76 20.14 -4.38
C ASN A 241 10.67 21.11 -3.59
N ALA A 242 10.63 22.41 -3.91
CA ALA A 242 11.51 23.41 -3.30
C ALA A 242 11.47 23.42 -1.75
N PHE A 243 10.30 23.13 -1.16
CA PHE A 243 10.16 23.02 0.29
C PHE A 243 10.78 21.73 0.84
N THR A 244 10.52 20.60 0.20
CA THR A 244 11.07 19.30 0.61
C THR A 244 12.59 19.29 0.52
N ALA A 245 13.15 19.91 -0.53
CA ALA A 245 14.59 20.11 -0.67
C ALA A 245 15.19 20.92 0.50
N ASN A 246 14.46 21.93 1.00
CA ASN A 246 14.88 22.69 2.18
C ASN A 246 14.80 21.85 3.48
N MET A 247 13.90 20.88 3.51
CA MET A 247 13.72 19.94 4.63
C MET A 247 14.71 18.77 4.62
N THR A 248 15.47 18.55 3.54
CA THR A 248 16.35 17.39 3.36
C THR A 248 17.34 17.19 4.52
N ARG A 249 17.96 18.25 5.03
CA ARG A 249 18.88 18.15 6.17
C ARG A 249 18.16 17.68 7.44
N PHE A 250 16.99 18.24 7.75
CA PHE A 250 16.20 17.85 8.91
C PHE A 250 15.77 16.38 8.81
N ASN A 251 15.24 15.98 7.65
CA ASN A 251 14.78 14.60 7.43
C ASN A 251 15.93 13.59 7.52
N ASN A 252 17.12 13.91 6.99
CA ASN A 252 18.29 13.04 7.14
C ASN A 252 18.75 12.92 8.59
N LEU A 253 18.70 14.00 9.39
CA LEU A 253 19.00 13.93 10.83
C LEU A 253 18.01 13.04 11.57
N THR A 254 16.72 13.10 11.22
CA THR A 254 15.70 12.21 11.78
C THR A 254 16.00 10.75 11.45
N LEU A 255 16.32 10.44 10.19
CA LEU A 255 16.73 9.09 9.77
C LEU A 255 17.98 8.60 10.51
N ASP A 256 18.97 9.47 10.71
CA ASP A 256 20.20 9.11 11.45
C ASP A 256 19.94 8.82 12.92
N ARG A 257 19.04 9.57 13.58
CA ARG A 257 18.58 9.26 14.94
C ARG A 257 17.93 7.88 15.00
N MET A 258 17.01 7.58 14.07
CA MET A 258 16.38 6.26 13.97
C MET A 258 17.42 5.13 13.85
N ARG A 259 18.45 5.31 13.01
CA ARG A 259 19.54 4.31 12.87
C ARG A 259 20.26 4.08 14.19
N ASN A 260 20.55 5.14 14.93
CA ASN A 260 21.27 5.05 16.19
C ASN A 260 20.42 4.38 17.28
N ASP A 261 19.14 4.72 17.37
CA ASP A 261 18.21 4.11 18.33
C ASP A 261 18.03 2.61 18.06
N ILE A 262 17.89 2.22 16.78
CA ILE A 262 17.84 0.81 16.35
C ILE A 262 19.13 0.09 16.75
N ARG A 263 20.31 0.63 16.41
CA ARG A 263 21.61 0.02 16.77
C ARG A 263 21.75 -0.15 18.28
N SER A 264 21.32 0.85 19.05
CA SER A 264 21.39 0.79 20.51
C SER A 264 20.59 -0.39 21.07
N VAL A 265 19.36 -0.61 20.59
CA VAL A 265 18.50 -1.71 21.06
C VAL A 265 19.03 -3.07 20.64
N PHE A 266 19.63 -3.17 19.46
CA PHE A 266 20.17 -4.43 18.94
C PHE A 266 21.68 -4.61 19.15
N SER A 267 22.28 -3.86 20.07
CA SER A 267 23.72 -3.96 20.41
C SER A 267 24.13 -5.35 20.90
N ILE A 268 23.19 -6.16 21.41
CA ILE A 268 23.41 -7.55 21.83
C ILE A 268 23.57 -8.49 20.62
N LEU A 269 23.17 -8.06 19.42
CA LEU A 269 23.34 -8.79 18.17
C LEU A 269 24.64 -8.39 17.42
N ASP A 270 25.43 -7.47 17.97
CA ASP A 270 26.75 -7.08 17.47
C ASP A 270 27.86 -7.95 18.06
#